data_AF-A0A519LH33-F1
#
_entry.id   AF-A0A519LH33-F1
#
_cell.length_a   1.000
_cell.length_b   1.000
_cell.length_c   1.000
_cell.angle_alpha   90.00
_cell.angle_beta   90.00
_cell.angle_gamma   90.00
#
_symmetry.space_group_name_H-M   'P 1'
#
loop_
_entity.id
_entity.type
_entity.pdbx_description
1 polymer ?
#
loop_
_entity_poly.entity_id
_entity_poly.type
_entity_poly.pdbx_seq_one_letter_code
_entity_poly.pdbx_strand_id
1 'polypeptide(L)'
;AVLPEALPHIQSGKLHALGLMAAQRTGTLPQTPTMAEAGAPEMNLSAWVGLLAPAKTPQAVIDRLQRAAHAALADADTKAKLAASGMEVAPGSSQQLKDSISQEIKVHAELVKAAGLVPQ
;
A
#
# COMPACT_ATOMS: atom_id res chain seq x y z
N ALA A 1 1.96 -4.07 3.38
CA ALA A 1 2.75 -3.88 2.14
C ALA A 1 1.98 -4.49 0.96
N VAL A 2 2.13 -3.96 -0.24
CA VAL A 2 1.49 -4.48 -1.47
C VAL A 2 2.56 -5.11 -2.35
N LEU A 3 2.56 -6.44 -2.48
CA LEU A 3 3.57 -7.20 -3.24
C LEU A 3 2.95 -8.26 -4.20
N PRO A 4 1.87 -7.96 -4.94
CA PRO A 4 1.15 -8.98 -5.72
C PRO A 4 2.01 -9.61 -6.82
N GLU A 5 2.92 -8.86 -7.41
CA GLU A 5 3.75 -9.31 -8.52
C GLU A 5 4.92 -10.18 -8.05
N ALA A 6 5.55 -9.84 -6.93
CA ALA A 6 6.74 -10.53 -6.42
C ALA A 6 6.40 -11.78 -5.59
N LEU A 7 5.25 -11.79 -4.89
CA LEU A 7 4.93 -12.82 -3.90
C LEU A 7 4.94 -14.26 -4.47
N PRO A 8 4.35 -14.57 -5.64
CA PRO A 8 4.39 -15.93 -6.19
C PRO A 8 5.82 -16.40 -6.49
N HIS A 9 6.69 -15.49 -6.93
CA HIS A 9 8.08 -15.81 -7.24
C HIS A 9 8.91 -16.05 -5.97
N ILE A 10 8.65 -15.30 -4.90
CA ILE A 10 9.26 -15.52 -3.58
C ILE A 10 8.82 -16.88 -3.01
N GLN A 11 7.52 -17.18 -3.05
CA GLN A 11 6.97 -18.45 -2.55
C GLN A 11 7.49 -19.66 -3.34
N SER A 12 7.69 -19.51 -4.66
CA SER A 12 8.27 -20.56 -5.49
C SER A 12 9.80 -20.74 -5.33
N GLY A 13 10.45 -19.91 -4.52
CA GLY A 13 11.92 -19.92 -4.32
C GLY A 13 12.73 -19.32 -5.48
N LYS A 14 12.07 -18.74 -6.48
CA LYS A 14 12.75 -18.07 -7.63
C LYS A 14 13.30 -16.70 -7.27
N LEU A 15 12.73 -16.05 -6.27
CA LEU A 15 13.21 -14.79 -5.71
C LEU A 15 13.45 -14.94 -4.20
N HIS A 16 14.44 -14.21 -3.70
CA HIS A 16 14.72 -14.10 -2.28
C HIS A 16 14.47 -12.65 -1.83
N ALA A 17 13.54 -12.45 -0.91
CA ALA A 17 13.20 -11.13 -0.40
C ALA A 17 14.24 -10.68 0.65
N LEU A 18 14.96 -9.60 0.35
CA LEU A 18 16.02 -9.06 1.21
C LEU A 18 15.50 -8.12 2.31
N GLY A 19 14.43 -7.40 2.02
CA GLY A 19 13.86 -6.42 2.95
C GLY A 19 12.51 -5.91 2.50
N LEU A 20 11.67 -5.55 3.46
CA LEU A 20 10.37 -4.93 3.24
C LEU A 20 10.48 -3.42 3.47
N MET A 21 10.14 -2.63 2.45
CA MET A 21 9.98 -1.16 2.56
C MET A 21 8.64 -0.80 3.21
N ALA A 22 8.39 -1.34 4.40
CA ALA A 22 7.18 -1.15 5.17
C ALA A 22 7.52 -0.93 6.64
N ALA A 23 6.60 -0.30 7.38
CA ALA A 23 6.77 -0.02 8.80
C ALA A 23 6.90 -1.29 9.67
N GLN A 24 6.28 -2.39 9.24
CA GLN A 24 6.26 -3.66 9.95
C GLN A 24 6.34 -4.84 8.97
N ARG A 25 6.77 -6.00 9.46
CA ARG A 25 6.74 -7.25 8.69
C ARG A 25 5.32 -7.62 8.30
N THR A 26 5.16 -8.32 7.19
CA THR A 26 3.85 -8.83 6.76
C THR A 26 3.67 -10.28 7.18
N GLY A 27 2.42 -10.68 7.43
CA GLY A 27 2.09 -12.08 7.70
C GLY A 27 2.42 -13.03 6.53
N THR A 28 2.50 -12.51 5.31
CA THR A 28 2.89 -13.26 4.10
C THR A 28 4.39 -13.53 4.01
N LEU A 29 5.24 -12.71 4.63
CA LEU A 29 6.70 -12.83 4.62
C LEU A 29 7.28 -12.58 6.03
N PRO A 30 6.92 -13.40 7.04
CA PRO A 30 7.26 -13.12 8.44
C PRO A 30 8.77 -13.21 8.73
N GLN A 31 9.52 -13.89 7.86
CA GLN A 31 10.97 -14.05 7.99
C GLN A 31 11.76 -12.92 7.31
N THR A 32 11.14 -12.14 6.44
CA THR A 32 11.82 -11.03 5.76
C THR A 32 11.84 -9.81 6.69
N PRO A 33 13.03 -9.23 6.98
CA PRO A 33 13.12 -8.05 7.82
C PRO A 33 12.53 -6.82 7.14
N THR A 34 12.14 -5.82 7.91
CA THR A 34 11.91 -4.48 7.34
C THR A 34 13.23 -3.80 7.05
N MET A 35 13.22 -2.77 6.19
CA MET A 35 14.41 -1.95 5.98
C MET A 35 14.89 -1.27 7.26
N ALA A 36 13.96 -0.90 8.15
CA ALA A 36 14.29 -0.37 9.46
C ALA A 36 15.03 -1.37 10.35
N GLU A 37 14.58 -2.63 10.39
CA GLU A 37 15.27 -3.71 11.09
C GLU A 37 16.65 -4.02 10.49
N ALA A 38 16.82 -3.78 9.18
CA ALA A 38 18.06 -3.94 8.45
C ALA A 38 19.02 -2.74 8.54
N GLY A 39 18.68 -1.70 9.33
CA GLY A 39 19.55 -0.53 9.56
C GLY A 39 19.33 0.64 8.60
N ALA A 40 18.27 0.64 7.80
CA ALA A 40 17.86 1.73 6.90
C ALA A 40 16.42 2.20 7.22
N PRO A 41 16.17 2.82 8.38
CA PRO A 41 14.82 3.19 8.83
C PRO A 41 14.11 4.21 7.95
N GLU A 42 14.85 5.04 7.21
CA GLU A 42 14.31 5.98 6.23
C GLU A 42 13.76 5.31 4.96
N MET A 43 14.13 4.04 4.68
CA MET A 43 13.63 3.27 3.53
C MET A 43 12.25 2.64 3.80
N ASN A 44 11.29 3.49 4.14
CA ASN A 44 9.88 3.10 4.29
C ASN A 44 9.02 3.78 3.22
N LEU A 45 8.75 3.05 2.14
CA LEU A 45 7.99 3.53 0.98
C LEU A 45 6.96 2.47 0.57
N SER A 46 6.02 2.19 1.47
CA SER A 46 5.01 1.15 1.22
C SER A 46 4.02 1.61 0.15
N ALA A 47 3.90 0.83 -0.92
CA ALA A 47 2.84 1.01 -1.90
C ALA A 47 1.45 0.75 -1.27
N TRP A 48 0.43 1.44 -1.81
CA TRP A 48 -0.98 1.30 -1.43
C TRP A 48 -1.88 1.44 -2.66
N VAL A 49 -3.12 0.97 -2.54
CA VAL A 49 -4.17 1.11 -3.56
C VAL A 49 -5.41 1.71 -2.90
N GLY A 50 -6.01 2.69 -3.56
CA GLY A 50 -7.20 3.39 -3.07
C GLY A 50 -8.25 3.58 -4.16
N LEU A 51 -9.51 3.75 -3.73
CA LEU A 51 -10.61 4.06 -4.64
C LEU A 51 -10.79 5.58 -4.73
N LEU A 52 -10.81 6.10 -5.96
CA LEU A 52 -10.99 7.52 -6.26
C LEU A 52 -12.27 7.73 -7.06
N ALA A 53 -12.85 8.93 -6.95
CA ALA A 53 -14.00 9.37 -7.72
C ALA A 53 -13.74 10.79 -8.29
N PRO A 54 -14.46 11.23 -9.34
CA PRO A 54 -14.32 12.58 -9.87
C PRO A 54 -14.49 13.66 -8.80
N ALA A 55 -13.74 14.76 -8.91
CA ALA A 55 -13.66 15.80 -7.86
C ALA A 55 -15.01 16.44 -7.47
N LYS A 56 -16.00 16.42 -8.36
CA LYS A 56 -17.35 16.98 -8.12
C LYS A 56 -18.40 15.92 -7.78
N THR A 57 -17.98 14.71 -7.41
CA THR A 57 -18.90 13.65 -7.01
C THR A 57 -19.66 14.07 -5.74
N PRO A 58 -21.01 14.01 -5.72
CA PRO A 58 -21.78 14.39 -4.54
C PRO A 58 -21.41 13.59 -3.30
N GLN A 59 -21.38 14.25 -2.13
CA GLN A 59 -20.97 13.63 -0.86
C GLN A 59 -21.78 12.36 -0.54
N ALA A 60 -23.10 12.37 -0.80
CA ALA A 60 -23.95 11.20 -0.56
C ALA A 60 -23.51 9.95 -1.38
N VAL A 61 -22.92 10.14 -2.57
CA VAL A 61 -22.36 9.05 -3.38
C VAL A 61 -21.04 8.58 -2.79
N ILE A 62 -20.16 9.50 -2.36
CA ILE A 62 -18.91 9.17 -1.67
C ILE A 62 -19.19 8.35 -0.41
N ASP A 63 -20.16 8.77 0.41
CA ASP A 63 -20.51 8.07 1.65
C ASP A 63 -21.05 6.66 1.36
N ARG A 64 -21.82 6.50 0.27
CA ARG A 64 -22.31 5.18 -0.17
C ARG A 64 -21.16 4.29 -0.60
N LEU A 65 -20.21 4.82 -1.39
CA LEU A 65 -19.03 4.07 -1.84
C LEU A 65 -18.13 3.68 -0.66
N GLN A 66 -17.90 4.59 0.28
CA GLN A 66 -17.10 4.31 1.48
C GLN A 66 -17.74 3.18 2.31
N ARG A 67 -19.06 3.23 2.56
CA ARG A 67 -19.76 2.15 3.27
C ARG A 67 -19.66 0.81 2.54
N ALA A 68 -19.85 0.80 1.23
CA ALA A 68 -19.75 -0.43 0.43
C ALA A 68 -18.33 -1.00 0.43
N ALA A 69 -17.32 -0.15 0.28
CA ALA A 69 -15.91 -0.54 0.35
C ALA A 69 -15.57 -1.11 1.73
N HIS A 70 -16.00 -0.45 2.82
CA HIS A 70 -15.79 -0.96 4.18
C HIS A 70 -16.46 -2.31 4.40
N ALA A 71 -17.67 -2.52 3.90
CA ALA A 71 -18.36 -3.80 4.00
C ALA A 71 -17.62 -4.91 3.23
N ALA A 72 -17.18 -4.64 2.00
CA ALA A 72 -16.39 -5.60 1.21
C ALA A 72 -15.03 -5.90 1.87
N LEU A 73 -14.35 -4.89 2.40
CA LEU A 73 -13.08 -5.05 3.10
C LEU A 73 -13.25 -5.73 4.47
N ALA A 74 -14.45 -5.79 5.03
CA ALA A 74 -14.76 -6.51 6.26
C ALA A 74 -15.04 -8.00 6.04
N ASP A 75 -15.50 -8.38 4.84
CA ASP A 75 -15.80 -9.76 4.44
C ASP A 75 -14.56 -10.67 4.49
N ALA A 76 -14.72 -11.85 5.10
CA ALA A 76 -13.60 -12.75 5.38
C ALA A 76 -13.03 -13.39 4.10
N ASP A 77 -13.87 -13.75 3.14
CA ASP A 77 -13.44 -14.32 1.85
C ASP A 77 -12.66 -13.27 1.04
N THR A 78 -13.15 -12.03 1.00
CA THR A 78 -12.46 -10.91 0.36
C THR A 78 -11.10 -10.64 1.02
N LYS A 79 -11.03 -10.58 2.35
CA LYS A 79 -9.75 -10.44 3.09
C LYS A 79 -8.77 -11.57 2.76
N ALA A 80 -9.25 -12.81 2.73
CA ALA A 80 -8.41 -13.97 2.45
C ALA A 80 -7.85 -13.93 1.02
N LYS A 81 -8.68 -13.56 0.03
CA LYS A 81 -8.26 -13.41 -1.37
C LYS A 81 -7.21 -12.30 -1.53
N LEU A 82 -7.42 -11.15 -0.90
CA LEU A 82 -6.46 -10.04 -0.92
C LEU A 82 -5.13 -10.44 -0.25
N ALA A 83 -5.19 -11.11 0.90
CA ALA A 83 -4.00 -11.59 1.59
C ALA A 83 -3.24 -12.63 0.75
N ALA A 84 -3.94 -13.54 0.07
CA ALA A 84 -3.35 -14.52 -0.83
C ALA A 84 -2.67 -13.85 -2.04
N SER A 85 -3.16 -12.70 -2.50
CA SER A 85 -2.49 -11.87 -3.51
C SER A 85 -1.46 -10.89 -2.93
N GLY A 86 -1.06 -11.03 -1.67
CA GLY A 86 -0.03 -10.17 -1.07
C GLY A 86 -0.48 -8.73 -0.80
N MET A 87 -1.78 -8.50 -0.65
CA MET A 87 -2.37 -7.22 -0.28
C MET A 87 -2.89 -7.28 1.15
N GLU A 88 -2.60 -6.23 1.91
CA GLU A 88 -3.12 -6.04 3.26
C GLU A 88 -4.26 -5.03 3.24
N VAL A 89 -5.34 -5.34 3.95
CA VAL A 89 -6.52 -4.49 3.98
C VAL A 89 -6.32 -3.36 4.99
N ALA A 90 -6.37 -2.11 4.53
CA ALA A 90 -6.24 -0.91 5.36
C ALA A 90 -7.50 -0.04 5.23
N PRO A 91 -8.57 -0.33 5.99
CA PRO A 91 -9.77 0.48 5.94
C PRO A 91 -9.49 1.85 6.60
N GLY A 92 -9.82 2.92 5.89
CA GLY A 92 -9.68 4.30 6.38
C GLY A 92 -10.86 5.17 5.94
N SER A 93 -10.88 6.40 6.42
CA SER A 93 -11.82 7.43 5.97
C SER A 93 -11.36 8.07 4.66
N SER A 94 -12.30 8.68 3.93
CA SER A 94 -11.98 9.48 2.74
C SER A 94 -10.99 10.62 3.05
N GLN A 95 -11.06 11.20 4.26
CA GLN A 95 -10.13 12.24 4.70
C GLN A 95 -8.72 11.68 4.92
N GLN A 96 -8.60 10.52 5.59
CA GLN A 96 -7.30 9.86 5.76
C GLN A 96 -6.64 9.54 4.42
N LEU A 97 -7.40 9.02 3.44
CA LEU A 97 -6.86 8.76 2.11
C LEU A 97 -6.39 10.04 1.40
N LYS A 98 -7.13 11.15 1.54
CA LYS A 98 -6.73 12.45 1.00
C LYS A 98 -5.44 12.96 1.64
N ASP A 99 -5.28 12.79 2.94
CA ASP A 99 -4.08 13.19 3.68
C ASP A 99 -2.88 12.33 3.26
N SER A 100 -3.07 11.02 3.10
CA SER A 100 -2.05 10.11 2.55
C SER A 100 -1.60 10.54 1.16
N ILE A 101 -2.53 10.80 0.24
CA ILE A 101 -2.19 11.28 -1.12
C ILE A 101 -1.38 12.58 -1.06
N SER A 102 -1.80 13.52 -0.22
CA SER A 102 -1.13 14.82 -0.10
C SER A 102 0.29 14.68 0.46
N GLN A 103 0.50 13.74 1.39
CA GLN A 103 1.82 13.43 1.93
C GLN A 103 2.70 12.72 0.90
N GLU A 104 2.15 11.73 0.19
CA GLU A 104 2.85 10.94 -0.82
C GLU A 104 3.36 11.82 -1.96
N ILE A 105 2.53 12.75 -2.44
CA ILE A 105 2.94 13.71 -3.47
C ILE A 105 4.17 14.51 -3.03
N LYS A 106 4.21 14.97 -1.77
CA LYS A 106 5.35 15.74 -1.25
C LYS A 106 6.61 14.89 -1.19
N VAL A 107 6.53 13.72 -0.57
CA VAL A 107 7.66 12.78 -0.41
C VAL A 107 8.23 12.38 -1.78
N HIS A 108 7.36 12.03 -2.72
CA HIS A 108 7.80 11.63 -4.06
C HIS A 108 8.39 12.80 -4.86
N ALA A 109 7.84 14.01 -4.73
CA ALA A 109 8.40 15.20 -5.38
C ALA A 109 9.80 15.54 -4.84
N GLU A 110 10.00 15.44 -3.52
CA GLU A 110 11.32 15.62 -2.89
C GLU A 110 12.31 14.54 -3.34
N LEU A 111 11.88 13.29 -3.41
CA LEU A 111 12.70 12.17 -3.86
C LEU A 111 13.13 12.33 -5.32
N VAL A 112 12.20 12.64 -6.23
CA VAL A 112 12.47 12.88 -7.66
C VAL A 112 13.50 14.00 -7.82
N LYS A 113 13.33 15.11 -7.07
CA LYS A 113 14.26 16.24 -7.08
C LYS A 113 15.64 15.86 -6.55
N ALA A 114 15.71 15.15 -5.43
CA ALA A 114 16.97 14.71 -4.83
C ALA A 114 17.72 13.70 -5.71
N ALA A 115 17.00 12.84 -6.43
CA ALA A 115 17.56 11.86 -7.36
C ALA A 115 17.97 12.46 -8.71
N GLY A 116 17.68 13.75 -8.97
CA GLY A 116 17.98 14.41 -10.24
C GLY A 116 17.19 13.86 -11.43
N LEU A 117 16.03 13.24 -11.18
CA LEU A 117 15.18 12.67 -12.21
C LEU A 117 14.36 13.77 -12.90
N VAL A 118 14.28 13.72 -14.24
CA VAL A 118 13.46 14.63 -15.06
C VAL A 118 12.41 13.84 -15.84
N PRO A 119 11.24 14.43 -16.15
CA PRO A 119 10.28 13.82 -17.05
C PRO A 119 10.94 13.48 -18.39
N GLN A 120 10.65 12.30 -18.93
CA GLN A 120 11.07 11.88 -20.27
C GLN A 120 10.17 12.49 -21.34
#